data_AF-A0A974PT90-F1
#
_entry.id   AF-A0A974PT90-F1
#
_cell.length_a   1.000
_cell.length_b   1.000
_cell.length_c   1.000
_cell.angle_alpha   90.00
_cell.angle_beta   90.00
_cell.angle_gamma   90.00
#
_symmetry.space_group_name_H-M   'P 1'
#
loop_
_entity.id
_entity.type
_entity.pdbx_description
1 polymer ?
#
loop_
_entity_poly.entity_id
_entity_poly.type
_entity_poly.pdbx_seq_one_letter_code
_entity_poly.pdbx_strand_id
1 'polypeptide(L)'
;MERALEERHDDPLTLLQQVVIECLGIIANDPRRQRIYTILYRCDYRGEFLSVLERERETNLREYRQLVALFELAQEKALLSPRWTAQAAAKTLYWLLGGILSDWLKDRSTFDLVSNTQEVLENLFRSFRAAPPADMPRAP
;
A
#
# COMPACT_ATOMS: atom_id res chain seq x y z
N MET A 1 9.13 -6.69 -0.66
CA MET A 1 8.07 -7.18 -1.57
C MET A 1 8.63 -8.17 -2.59
N GLU A 2 9.67 -7.84 -3.36
CA GLU A 2 10.28 -8.77 -4.35
C GLU A 2 10.67 -10.14 -3.76
N ARG A 3 11.42 -10.15 -2.65
CA ARG A 3 11.79 -11.39 -1.96
C ARG A 3 10.59 -12.26 -1.56
N ALA A 4 9.48 -11.65 -1.17
CA ALA A 4 8.29 -12.41 -0.79
C ALA A 4 7.50 -12.97 -1.98
N LEU A 5 7.62 -12.33 -3.14
CA LEU A 5 7.14 -12.88 -4.40
C LEU A 5 8.00 -14.08 -4.82
N GLU A 6 9.33 -13.98 -4.68
CA GLU A 6 10.27 -15.08 -4.94
C GLU A 6 10.02 -16.28 -4.00
N GLU A 7 9.82 -16.01 -2.71
CA GLU A 7 9.52 -17.02 -1.68
C GLU A 7 8.04 -17.49 -1.72
N ARG A 8 7.21 -16.91 -2.58
CA ARG A 8 5.76 -17.20 -2.72
C ARG A 8 5.02 -17.30 -1.38
N HIS A 9 5.23 -16.29 -0.54
CA HIS A 9 4.75 -16.23 0.85
C HIS A 9 3.32 -16.77 1.06
N ASP A 10 3.08 -17.49 2.15
CA ASP A 10 1.81 -18.18 2.39
C ASP A 10 0.62 -17.24 2.60
N ASP A 11 0.86 -16.11 3.27
CA ASP A 11 -0.12 -15.04 3.40
C ASP A 11 0.46 -13.71 2.86
N PRO A 12 0.37 -13.45 1.54
CA PRO A 12 0.88 -12.22 0.95
C PRO A 12 0.10 -10.98 1.41
N LEU A 13 -1.17 -11.12 1.84
CA LEU A 13 -1.97 -9.99 2.32
C LEU A 13 -1.52 -9.54 3.73
N THR A 14 -1.20 -10.48 4.63
CA THR A 14 -0.65 -10.15 5.95
C THR A 14 0.70 -9.44 5.81
N LEU A 15 1.57 -10.00 4.99
CA LEU A 15 2.87 -9.40 4.71
C LEU A 15 2.71 -7.99 4.14
N LEU A 16 1.83 -7.82 3.14
CA LEU A 16 1.64 -6.52 2.50
C LEU A 16 1.13 -5.47 3.50
N GLN A 17 0.23 -5.85 4.41
CA GLN A 17 -0.23 -4.96 5.48
C GLN A 17 0.93 -4.55 6.41
N GLN A 18 1.79 -5.49 6.81
CA GLN A 18 2.96 -5.21 7.65
C GLN A 18 3.95 -4.27 6.96
N VAL A 19 4.29 -4.54 5.70
CA VAL A 19 5.19 -3.70 4.89
C VAL A 19 4.66 -2.28 4.80
N VAL A 20 3.35 -2.11 4.56
CA VAL A 20 2.73 -0.79 4.49
C VAL A 20 2.86 -0.03 5.82
N ILE A 21 2.56 -0.69 6.95
CA ILE A 21 2.68 -0.07 8.28
C ILE A 21 4.13 0.30 8.58
N GLU A 22 5.08 -0.58 8.27
CA GLU A 22 6.51 -0.32 8.43
C GLU A 22 6.97 0.87 7.57
N CYS A 23 6.55 0.94 6.30
CA CYS A 23 6.85 2.06 5.42
C CYS A 23 6.34 3.40 5.98
N LEU A 24 5.11 3.43 6.50
CA LEU A 24 4.55 4.62 7.16
C LEU A 24 5.36 4.99 8.42
N GLY A 25 5.75 3.99 9.22
CA GLY A 25 6.62 4.20 10.38
C GLY A 25 7.99 4.78 10.03
N ILE A 26 8.61 4.30 8.96
CA ILE A 26 9.89 4.84 8.47
C ILE A 26 9.72 6.30 8.03
N ILE A 27 8.64 6.62 7.31
CA ILE A 27 8.37 8.01 6.88
C ILE A 27 8.12 8.91 8.09
N ALA A 28 7.34 8.45 9.06
CA ALA A 28 7.03 9.22 10.28
C ALA A 28 8.28 9.53 11.12
N ASN A 29 9.28 8.65 11.12
CA ASN A 29 10.47 8.76 11.98
C ASN A 29 11.73 9.28 11.27
N ASP A 30 11.68 9.57 9.97
CA ASP A 30 12.83 10.08 9.20
C ASP A 30 12.59 11.53 8.71
N PRO A 31 13.04 12.55 9.47
CA PRO A 31 12.87 13.95 9.10
C PRO A 31 13.50 14.31 7.75
N ARG A 32 14.55 13.58 7.32
CA ARG A 32 15.19 13.81 6.03
C ARG A 32 14.31 13.31 4.90
N ARG A 33 13.76 12.10 4.99
CA ARG A 33 12.79 11.57 4.03
C ARG A 33 11.57 12.46 3.93
N GLN A 34 11.03 12.91 5.06
CA GLN A 34 9.88 13.82 5.07
C GLN A 34 10.15 15.10 4.28
N ARG A 35 11.32 15.74 4.48
CA ARG A 35 11.70 16.94 3.71
C ARG A 35 11.78 16.66 2.22
N ILE A 36 12.40 15.54 1.84
CA ILE A 36 12.52 15.14 0.42
C ILE A 36 11.12 14.92 -0.17
N TYR A 37 10.26 14.13 0.47
CA TYR A 37 8.91 13.89 -0.01
C TYR A 37 8.09 15.20 -0.06
N THR A 38 8.17 16.08 0.93
CA THR A 38 7.49 17.38 0.88
C THR A 38 7.92 18.21 -0.33
N ILE A 39 9.22 18.24 -0.65
CA ILE A 39 9.73 18.93 -1.84
C ILE A 39 9.15 18.29 -3.09
N LEU A 40 9.24 16.96 -3.21
CA LEU A 40 8.74 16.22 -4.38
C LEU A 40 7.23 16.41 -4.59
N TYR A 41 6.42 16.40 -3.52
CA TYR A 41 4.97 16.57 -3.62
C TYR A 41 4.52 18.01 -3.92
N ARG A 42 5.38 19.01 -3.66
CA ARG A 42 5.08 20.44 -3.89
C ARG A 42 5.83 21.02 -5.09
N CYS A 43 6.69 20.24 -5.74
CA CYS A 43 7.48 20.72 -6.87
C CYS A 43 6.57 20.92 -8.10
N ASP A 44 6.65 22.11 -8.71
CA ASP A 44 6.09 22.32 -10.05
C ASP A 44 7.07 21.72 -11.07
N TYR A 45 6.80 20.48 -11.46
CA TYR A 45 7.64 19.74 -12.40
C TYR A 45 7.50 20.31 -13.81
N ARG A 46 8.31 21.33 -14.12
CA ARG A 46 8.43 21.94 -15.46
C ARG A 46 9.90 22.11 -15.83
N GLY A 47 10.16 22.22 -17.13
CA GLY A 47 11.50 22.45 -17.66
C GLY A 47 12.48 21.37 -17.20
N GLU A 48 13.54 21.80 -16.52
CA GLU A 48 14.67 20.93 -16.10
C GLU A 48 14.25 19.82 -15.10
N PHE A 49 13.13 20.00 -14.39
CA PHE A 49 12.63 19.03 -13.40
C PHE A 49 11.74 17.92 -14.00
N LEU A 50 11.41 17.97 -15.29
CA LEU A 50 10.61 16.91 -15.94
C LEU A 50 11.29 15.54 -15.85
N SER A 51 12.61 15.50 -16.00
CA SER A 51 13.39 14.26 -15.88
C SER A 51 13.31 13.62 -14.48
N VAL A 52 13.11 14.43 -13.44
CA VAL A 52 12.90 13.95 -12.06
C VAL A 52 11.51 13.31 -11.95
N LEU A 53 10.48 13.97 -12.50
CA LEU A 53 9.13 13.43 -12.52
C LEU A 53 9.03 12.10 -13.27
N GLU A 54 9.76 11.96 -14.38
CA GLU A 54 9.79 10.71 -15.15
C GLU A 54 10.41 9.56 -14.35
N ARG A 55 11.55 9.80 -13.67
CA ARG A 55 12.18 8.79 -12.79
C ARG A 55 11.30 8.40 -11.60
N GLU A 56 10.61 9.37 -11.00
CA GLU A 56 9.62 9.12 -9.95
C GLU A 56 8.47 8.25 -10.48
N ARG A 57 7.94 8.57 -11.66
CA ARG A 57 6.89 7.76 -12.30
C ARG A 57 7.34 6.34 -12.59
N GLU A 58 8.55 6.14 -13.09
CA GLU A 58 9.10 4.80 -13.34
C GLU A 58 9.23 4.00 -12.04
N THR A 59 9.68 4.64 -10.97
CA THR A 59 9.80 4.02 -9.65
C THR A 59 8.44 3.63 -9.10
N ASN A 60 7.48 4.55 -9.10
CA ASN A 60 6.11 4.30 -8.69
C ASN A 60 5.45 3.19 -9.53
N LEU A 61 5.74 3.11 -10.83
CA LEU A 61 5.22 2.06 -11.70
C LEU A 61 5.84 0.69 -11.37
N ARG A 62 7.11 0.62 -10.97
CA ARG A 62 7.73 -0.63 -10.50
C ARG A 62 7.10 -1.10 -9.19
N GLU A 63 6.95 -0.20 -8.23
CA GLU A 63 6.31 -0.50 -6.93
C GLU A 63 4.85 -0.93 -7.11
N TYR A 64 4.10 -0.23 -7.96
CA TYR A 64 2.73 -0.59 -8.27
C TYR A 64 2.61 -1.98 -8.91
N ARG A 65 3.55 -2.37 -9.79
CA ARG A 65 3.59 -3.73 -10.35
C ARG A 65 3.84 -4.79 -9.28
N GLN A 66 4.69 -4.51 -8.30
CA GLN A 66 4.92 -5.42 -7.16
C GLN A 66 3.67 -5.55 -6.28
N LEU A 67 2.94 -4.46 -6.05
CA LEU A 67 1.66 -4.51 -5.34
C LEU A 67 0.66 -5.42 -6.07
N VAL A 68 0.50 -5.23 -7.39
CA VAL A 68 -0.39 -6.06 -8.21
C VAL A 68 0.00 -7.54 -8.11
N ALA A 69 1.29 -7.87 -8.25
CA ALA A 69 1.77 -9.24 -8.18
C ALA A 69 1.49 -9.92 -6.82
N LEU A 70 1.58 -9.17 -5.71
CA LEU A 70 1.23 -9.71 -4.38
C LEU A 70 -0.27 -10.00 -4.25
N PHE A 71 -1.12 -9.15 -4.83
CA PHE A 71 -2.56 -9.39 -4.88
C PHE A 71 -2.93 -10.54 -5.83
N GLU A 72 -2.21 -10.71 -6.94
CA GLU A 72 -2.37 -11.86 -7.84
C GLU A 72 -1.99 -13.16 -7.12
N LEU A 73 -0.89 -13.18 -6.38
CA LEU A 73 -0.51 -14.31 -5.53
C LEU A 73 -1.57 -14.61 -4.45
N ALA A 74 -2.15 -13.58 -3.84
CA ALA A 74 -3.26 -13.75 -2.89
C ALA A 74 -4.50 -14.36 -3.56
N GLN A 75 -4.79 -13.95 -4.79
CA GLN A 75 -5.89 -14.48 -5.59
C GLN A 75 -5.66 -15.96 -5.97
N GLU A 76 -4.44 -16.31 -6.42
CA GLU A 76 -4.03 -17.69 -6.71
C GLU A 76 -4.21 -18.61 -5.50
N LYS A 77 -3.90 -18.11 -4.30
CA LYS A 77 -4.04 -18.84 -3.02
C LYS A 77 -5.45 -18.80 -2.43
N ALA A 78 -6.44 -18.25 -3.16
CA ALA A 78 -7.82 -18.06 -2.70
C ALA A 78 -7.97 -17.24 -1.40
N LEU A 79 -7.00 -16.36 -1.11
CA LEU A 79 -7.01 -15.46 0.05
C LEU A 79 -7.68 -14.12 -0.26
N LEU A 80 -7.75 -13.74 -1.54
CA LEU A 80 -8.43 -12.53 -2.00
C LEU A 80 -9.94 -12.75 -2.11
N SER A 81 -10.72 -11.82 -1.57
CA SER A 81 -12.18 -11.80 -1.67
C SER A 81 -12.65 -11.71 -3.11
N PRO A 82 -13.70 -12.46 -3.50
CA PRO A 82 -14.23 -12.44 -4.87
C PRO A 82 -14.84 -11.09 -5.28
N ARG A 83 -15.00 -10.15 -4.33
CA ARG A 83 -15.44 -8.78 -4.60
C ARG A 83 -14.33 -7.92 -5.23
N TRP A 84 -13.09 -8.40 -5.22
CA TRP A 84 -11.93 -7.69 -5.71
C TRP A 84 -11.26 -8.47 -6.83
N THR A 85 -10.85 -7.76 -7.88
CA THR A 85 -9.75 -8.21 -8.74
C THR A 85 -8.43 -7.78 -8.10
N ALA A 86 -7.34 -8.51 -8.37
CA ALA A 86 -6.03 -8.15 -7.86
C ALA A 86 -5.63 -6.71 -8.23
N GLN A 87 -5.91 -6.29 -9.47
CA GLN A 87 -5.61 -4.95 -9.95
C GLN A 87 -6.47 -3.88 -9.26
N ALA A 88 -7.74 -4.15 -8.99
CA ALA A 88 -8.59 -3.21 -8.27
C ALA A 88 -8.12 -3.03 -6.81
N ALA A 89 -7.80 -4.13 -6.12
CA ALA A 89 -7.30 -4.08 -4.75
C ALA A 89 -5.95 -3.33 -4.66
N ALA A 90 -5.01 -3.64 -5.57
CA ALA A 90 -3.73 -2.95 -5.65
C ALA A 90 -3.89 -1.44 -5.89
N LYS A 91 -4.78 -1.06 -6.81
CA LYS A 91 -5.06 0.34 -7.14
C LYS A 91 -5.71 1.10 -5.98
N THR A 92 -6.64 0.47 -5.29
CA THR A 92 -7.27 1.03 -4.08
C THR A 92 -6.24 1.28 -2.98
N LEU A 93 -5.36 0.31 -2.70
CA LEU A 93 -4.29 0.49 -1.72
C LEU A 93 -3.33 1.60 -2.14
N TYR A 94 -2.89 1.61 -3.40
CA TYR A 94 -1.98 2.62 -3.93
C TYR A 94 -2.56 4.04 -3.80
N TRP A 95 -3.84 4.23 -4.14
CA TRP A 95 -4.51 5.51 -3.99
C TRP A 95 -4.68 5.94 -2.53
N LEU A 96 -5.05 5.00 -1.64
CA LEU A 96 -5.18 5.29 -0.22
C LEU A 96 -3.84 5.79 0.35
N LEU A 97 -2.74 5.08 0.08
CA LEU A 97 -1.41 5.45 0.58
C LEU A 97 -0.94 6.79 0.02
N GLY A 98 -1.13 7.02 -1.29
CA GLY A 98 -0.83 8.31 -1.89
C GLY A 98 -1.63 9.46 -1.28
N GLY A 99 -2.91 9.22 -0.96
CA GLY A 99 -3.79 10.19 -0.29
C GLY A 99 -3.33 10.50 1.13
N ILE A 100 -3.12 9.46 1.95
CA ILE A 100 -2.61 9.57 3.33
C ILE A 100 -1.31 10.38 3.37
N LEU A 101 -0.33 10.01 2.54
CA LEU A 101 0.98 10.68 2.53
C LEU A 101 0.88 12.11 2.03
N SER A 102 0.12 12.36 0.97
CA SER A 102 -0.10 13.70 0.43
C SER A 102 -0.75 14.62 1.46
N ASP A 103 -1.74 14.12 2.21
CA ASP A 103 -2.42 14.89 3.24
C ASP A 103 -1.48 15.20 4.42
N TRP A 104 -0.82 14.17 4.95
CA TRP A 104 0.10 14.32 6.07
C TRP A 104 1.32 15.21 5.76
N LEU A 105 1.86 15.15 4.54
CA LEU A 105 3.00 15.98 4.14
C LEU A 105 2.63 17.46 3.88
N LYS A 106 1.34 17.81 3.78
CA LYS A 106 0.90 19.22 3.74
C LYS A 106 1.08 19.89 5.09
N ASP A 107 0.69 19.20 6.15
CA ASP A 107 0.90 19.64 7.52
C ASP A 107 1.09 18.44 8.45
N ARG A 108 2.34 18.17 8.80
CA ARG A 108 2.75 17.01 9.61
C ARG A 108 2.29 17.09 11.07
N SER A 109 1.72 18.23 11.49
CA SER A 109 1.16 18.40 12.84
C SER A 109 -0.33 18.06 12.91
N THR A 110 -0.99 17.83 11.78
CA THR A 110 -2.44 17.56 11.72
C THR A 110 -2.82 16.26 12.42
N PHE A 111 -2.00 15.22 12.27
CA PHE A 111 -2.22 13.92 12.90
C PHE A 111 -0.94 13.08 13.00
N ASP A 112 -0.96 12.09 13.89
CA ASP A 112 0.07 11.05 13.95
C ASP A 112 -0.16 10.02 12.84
N LEU A 113 0.82 9.91 11.93
CA LEU A 113 0.68 9.16 10.68
C LEU A 113 0.34 7.69 10.89
N VAL A 114 0.95 7.03 11.88
CA VAL A 114 0.81 5.58 12.06
C VAL A 114 -0.50 5.27 12.78
N SER A 115 -0.76 5.90 13.93
CA SER A 115 -1.95 5.61 14.73
C SER A 115 -3.26 5.97 14.03
N ASN A 116 -3.28 7.05 13.22
CA ASN A 116 -4.50 7.46 12.51
C ASN A 116 -4.80 6.64 11.26
N THR A 117 -3.81 5.95 10.70
CA THR A 117 -3.98 5.16 9.47
C THR A 117 -4.18 3.68 9.76
N GLN A 118 -3.83 3.23 10.96
CA GLN A 118 -3.90 1.83 11.36
C GLN A 118 -5.31 1.25 11.19
N GLU A 119 -6.34 1.89 11.75
CA GLU A 119 -7.72 1.39 11.65
C GLU A 119 -8.21 1.35 10.19
N VAL A 120 -7.86 2.38 9.40
CA VAL A 120 -8.23 2.46 7.98
C VAL A 120 -7.61 1.32 7.19
N LEU A 121 -6.32 1.06 7.42
CA LEU A 121 -5.60 -0.03 6.78
C LEU A 121 -6.15 -1.39 7.22
N GLU A 122 -6.37 -1.60 8.52
CA GLU A 122 -6.97 -2.84 9.04
C GLU A 122 -8.34 -3.13 8.40
N ASN A 123 -9.20 -2.12 8.31
CA ASN A 123 -10.51 -2.25 7.67
C ASN A 123 -10.40 -2.53 6.16
N LEU A 124 -9.48 -1.85 5.46
CA LEU A 124 -9.23 -2.10 4.04
C LEU A 124 -8.71 -3.52 3.80
N PHE A 125 -7.70 -3.96 4.53
CA PHE A 125 -7.14 -5.30 4.39
C PHE A 125 -8.14 -6.39 4.77
N ARG A 126 -9.01 -6.15 5.78
CA ARG A 126 -10.14 -7.03 6.08
C ARG A 126 -11.10 -7.14 4.89
N SER A 127 -11.33 -6.05 4.16
CA SER A 127 -12.19 -6.06 2.97
C SER A 127 -11.58 -6.83 1.80
N PHE A 128 -10.24 -6.90 1.71
CA PHE A 128 -9.53 -7.68 0.69
C PHE A 128 -9.56 -9.17 0.99
N ARG A 129 -9.64 -9.59 2.25
CA ARG A 129 -9.62 -11.01 2.59
C ARG A 129 -10.91 -11.71 2.20
N ALA A 130 -10.77 -12.89 1.62
CA ALA A 130 -11.88 -13.83 1.49
C ALA A 130 -12.48 -14.08 2.88
N ALA A 131 -13.81 -14.12 2.95
CA ALA A 131 -14.47 -14.57 4.17
C ALA A 131 -13.99 -15.99 4.49
N PRO A 132 -13.87 -16.37 5.77
CA PRO A 132 -13.76 -17.78 6.12
C PRO A 132 -14.87 -18.54 5.38
N PRO A 133 -14.59 -19.74 4.84
CA PRO A 133 -15.65 -20.54 4.23
C PRO A 133 -16.80 -20.60 5.23
N ALA A 134 -17.99 -20.14 4.80
CA ALA A 134 -19.16 -20.13 5.66
C ALA A 134 -19.31 -21.53 6.25
N ASP A 135 -19.25 -21.62 7.59
CA ASP A 135 -19.35 -22.88 8.32
C ASP A 135 -20.47 -23.73 7.69
N MET A 136 -20.08 -24.88 7.16
CA MET A 136 -21.01 -25.93 6.80
C MET A 136 -21.83 -26.21 8.08
N PRO A 137 -23.17 -26.27 8.01
CA PRO A 137 -23.99 -26.36 9.21
C PRO A 137 -23.51 -27.53 10.06
N ARG A 138 -23.13 -27.27 11.32
CA ARG A 138 -22.89 -28.32 12.30
C ARG A 138 -24.16 -29.17 12.34
N ALA A 139 -24.02 -30.42 11.90
CA ALA A 139 -25.05 -31.44 12.01
C ALA A 139 -25.54 -31.54 13.47
N PRO A 140 -26.83 -31.88 13.67
CA PRO A 140 -27.53 -31.72 14.95
C PRO A 140 -26.88 -32.45 16.13
#